data_AF-A6VIE9-F1
#
_entry.id   AF-A6VIE9-F1
#
_cell.length_a   1.000
_cell.length_b   1.000
_cell.length_c   1.000
_cell.angle_alpha   90.00
_cell.angle_beta   90.00
_cell.angle_gamma   90.00
#
_symmetry.space_group_name_H-M   'P 1'
#
loop_
_entity.id
_entity.type
_entity.pdbx_description
1 polymer ?
#
loop_
_entity_poly.entity_id
_entity_poly.type
_entity_poly.pdbx_seq_one_letter_code
_entity_poly.pdbx_strand_id
1 'polypeptide(L)' 'MAGNKPLGKKIRLAKALKQNRRVPMFAIARTKGSVKQHPKMRHWRRKNLKK' A
#
# COMPACT_ATOMS: atom_id res chain seq x y z
N MET A 1 -9.99 17.70 -12.18
CA MET A 1 -9.92 17.81 -10.70
C MET A 1 -8.63 17.21 -10.12
N ALA A 2 -7.46 17.80 -10.39
CA ALA A 2 -6.19 17.30 -9.82
C ALA A 2 -5.87 17.88 -8.43
N GLY A 3 -6.14 19.17 -8.21
CA GLY A 3 -5.92 19.86 -6.92
C GLY A 3 -7.03 19.60 -5.90
N ASN A 4 -8.27 19.92 -6.24
CA ASN A 4 -9.41 19.77 -5.32
C ASN A 4 -10.02 18.37 -5.45
N LYS A 5 -9.70 17.50 -4.49
CA LYS A 5 -10.22 16.11 -4.41
C LYS A 5 -11.28 16.02 -3.32
N PRO A 6 -12.43 15.34 -3.56
CA PRO A 6 -13.42 15.09 -2.53
C PRO A 6 -12.81 14.23 -1.40
N LEU A 7 -13.34 14.37 -0.19
CA LEU A 7 -12.85 13.67 1.01
C LEU A 7 -12.76 12.15 0.79
N GLY A 8 -13.79 11.53 0.19
CA GLY A 8 -13.79 10.10 -0.09
C GLY A 8 -12.64 9.63 -0.99
N LYS A 9 -12.19 10.47 -1.93
CA LYS A 9 -11.00 10.16 -2.75
C LYS A 9 -9.71 10.29 -1.92
N LYS A 10 -9.60 11.30 -1.05
CA LYS A 10 -8.45 11.47 -0.16
C LYS A 10 -8.29 10.27 0.78
N ILE A 11 -9.37 9.78 1.38
CA ILE A 11 -9.35 8.59 2.25
C ILE A 11 -8.89 7.34 1.49
N ARG A 12 -9.42 7.11 0.28
CA ARG A 12 -8.99 5.97 -0.57
C ARG A 12 -7.50 6.03 -0.90
N LEU A 13 -6.99 7.22 -1.26
CA LEU A 13 -5.57 7.43 -1.53
C LEU A 13 -4.71 7.23 -0.28
N ALA A 14 -5.14 7.74 0.88
CA ALA A 14 -4.45 7.56 2.15
C ALA A 14 -4.39 6.08 2.56
N LYS A 15 -5.48 5.31 2.37
CA LYS A 15 -5.48 3.85 2.57
C LYS A 15 -4.47 3.16 1.66
N ALA A 16 -4.47 3.49 0.36
CA ALA A 16 -3.54 2.93 -0.60
C ALA A 16 -2.07 3.26 -0.29
N LEU A 17 -1.81 4.44 0.30
CA LEU A 17 -0.48 4.82 0.80
C LEU A 17 -0.08 3.97 2.00
N LYS A 18 -0.94 3.86 3.01
CA LYS A 18 -0.67 3.08 4.24
C LYS A 18 -0.46 1.58 3.97
N GLN A 19 -1.14 1.03 2.96
CA GLN A 19 -1.01 -0.37 2.56
C GLN A 19 0.31 -0.69 1.85
N ASN A 20 0.99 0.31 1.28
CA ASN A 20 2.19 0.12 0.47
C ASN A 20 3.47 0.12 1.31
N ARG A 21 3.59 -0.84 2.24
CA ARG A 21 4.73 -0.97 3.17
C ARG A 21 5.21 -2.42 3.22
N ARG A 22 6.51 -2.64 3.48
CA ARG A 22 7.06 -3.99 3.66
C ARG A 22 6.41 -4.70 4.86
N VAL A 23 6.45 -6.04 4.83
CA VAL A 23 6.07 -6.87 5.98
C VAL A 23 6.99 -6.52 7.17
N PRO A 24 6.44 -6.31 8.39
CA PRO A 24 7.26 -6.01 9.56
C PRO A 24 8.20 -7.15 9.95
N MET A 25 9.40 -6.81 10.46
CA MET A 25 10.42 -7.80 10.82
C MET A 25 9.93 -8.81 11.86
N PHE A 26 9.18 -8.36 12.87
CA PHE A 26 8.61 -9.27 13.88
C PHE A 26 7.64 -10.29 13.28
N ALA A 27 6.92 -9.94 12.21
CA ALA A 27 5.99 -10.87 11.54
C ALA A 27 6.76 -11.92 10.71
N ILE A 28 7.87 -11.51 10.09
CA ILE A 28 8.79 -12.41 9.39
C ILE A 28 9.41 -13.40 10.40
N ALA A 29 9.90 -12.91 11.54
CA ALA A 29 10.49 -13.73 12.59
C ALA A 29 9.49 -14.76 13.14
N ARG A 30 8.26 -14.33 13.45
CA ARG A 30 7.18 -15.21 13.93
C ARG A 30 6.83 -16.33 12.95
N THR A 31 6.96 -16.07 11.65
CA THR A 31 6.62 -17.05 10.60
C THR A 31 7.81 -17.85 10.09
N LYS A 32 8.97 -17.77 10.77
CA LYS A 32 10.24 -18.38 10.31
C LYS A 32 10.58 -18.00 8.85
N GLY A 33 10.19 -16.79 8.43
CA GLY A 33 10.41 -16.30 7.08
C GLY A 33 9.41 -16.79 6.03
N SER A 34 8.28 -17.42 6.39
CA SER A 34 7.26 -17.78 5.40
C SER A 34 6.62 -16.54 4.75
N VAL A 35 6.32 -15.50 5.53
CA VAL A 35 5.67 -14.27 5.04
C VAL A 35 6.70 -13.15 4.87
N LYS A 36 7.46 -13.14 3.76
CA LYS A 36 8.47 -12.09 3.49
C LYS A 36 7.90 -10.89 2.70
N GLN A 37 6.94 -11.15 1.82
CA GLN A 37 6.37 -10.16 0.90
C GLN A 37 4.86 -10.32 0.80
N HIS A 38 4.17 -9.28 0.30
CA HIS A 38 2.74 -9.32 0.05
C HIS A 38 2.43 -8.79 -1.37
N PRO A 39 1.41 -9.32 -2.05
CA PRO A 39 1.14 -9.02 -3.47
C PRO A 39 0.58 -7.61 -3.72
N LYS A 40 0.29 -6.84 -2.66
CA LYS A 40 -0.30 -5.49 -2.74
C LYS A 40 0.75 -4.37 -2.74
N MET A 41 2.04 -4.71 -2.77
CA MET A 41 3.10 -3.71 -2.98
C MET A 41 2.97 -3.07 -4.37
N ARG A 42 3.22 -1.76 -4.44
CA ARG A 42 2.98 -0.98 -5.66
C ARG A 42 4.00 0.15 -5.79
N HIS A 43 4.60 0.26 -6.96
CA HIS A 43 5.38 1.44 -7.33
C HIS A 43 4.52 2.36 -8.22
N TRP A 44 4.56 3.66 -7.95
CA TRP A 44 3.67 4.63 -8.59
C TRP A 44 3.92 4.78 -10.10
N ARG A 45 5.16 4.58 -10.58
CA ARG A 45 5.48 4.57 -12.02
C ARG A 45 5.11 3.27 -12.73
N ARG A 46 5.10 2.13 -12.01
CA ARG A 46 4.89 0.81 -12.62
C ARG A 46 3.43 0.38 -12.62
N LYS A 47 2.64 0.77 -11.61
CA LYS A 47 1.24 0.38 -11.47
C LYS A 47 0.40 1.52 -10.93
N ASN A 48 -0.55 1.94 -11.77
CA ASN A 48 -1.51 2.98 -11.46
C ASN A 48 -2.63 2.46 -10.55
N LEU A 49 -3.12 3.33 -9.66
CA LEU A 49 -4.34 3.07 -8.92
C LEU A 49 -5.54 3.29 -9.84
N LYS A 50 -6.52 2.39 -9.78
CA LYS A 50 -7.81 2.60 -10.46
C LYS A 50 -8.51 3.81 -9.82
N LYS A 51 -9.14 4.63 -10.67
CA LYS A 51 -9.80 5.91 -10.30
C LYS A 51 -11.05 5.66 -9.47
#